data_AF-A0A836XDJ3-F1
#
_entry.id   AF-A0A836XDJ3-F1
#
_cell.length_a   1.000
_cell.length_b   1.000
_cell.length_c   1.000
_cell.angle_alpha   90.00
_cell.angle_beta   90.00
_cell.angle_gamma   90.00
#
_symmetry.space_group_name_H-M   'P 1'
#
loop_
_entity.id
_entity.type
_entity.pdbx_description
1 polymer ?
#
loop_
_entity_poly.entity_id
_entity_poly.type
_entity_poly.pdbx_seq_one_letter_code
_entity_poly.pdbx_strand_id
1 'polypeptide(L)'
;MHREIIPLFPLSIVVFPSHLVPLHIFEVRYKKMITDCRGDDGHYQAFGISYENDGEVAGVGCAVTVVRRAEAKADGSFDIVCRAKSRYRIVELFEDEAYLRGRVEFFDDDEDDETDPALQELVKTRFRSLADLAAQEAGAKIVDVEGVEEEMGRGLEEGESWDIAQRTGIEVARKQRLLEMTSENARLQNLAEYLEELLPVLEARLLRKTRVKTNGHTPEA
;
A
#
# COMPACT_ATOMS: atom_id res chain seq x y z
N MET A 1 23.56 12.37 0.91
CA MET A 1 22.11 12.52 1.22
C MET A 1 21.59 13.78 0.57
N HIS A 2 20.71 13.65 -0.42
CA HIS A 2 20.10 14.76 -1.15
C HIS A 2 18.85 15.21 -0.39
N ARG A 3 18.77 16.51 -0.08
CA ARG A 3 17.61 17.10 0.61
C ARG A 3 16.86 17.99 -0.35
N GLU A 4 15.55 17.77 -0.43
CA GLU A 4 14.65 18.49 -1.32
C GLU A 4 13.41 18.96 -0.55
N ILE A 5 12.82 20.08 -0.95
CA ILE A 5 11.52 20.52 -0.42
C ILE A 5 10.45 20.07 -1.40
N ILE A 6 9.58 19.17 -0.96
CA ILE A 6 8.49 18.65 -1.78
C ILE A 6 7.12 18.97 -1.14
N PRO A 7 6.05 19.11 -1.94
CA PRO A 7 4.69 19.09 -1.42
C PRO A 7 4.40 17.78 -0.69
N LEU A 8 3.64 17.85 0.40
CA LEU A 8 3.18 16.70 1.16
C LEU A 8 1.67 16.60 1.10
N PHE A 9 1.18 15.38 0.91
CA PHE A 9 -0.21 15.00 0.92
C PHE A 9 -0.44 14.03 2.09
N PRO A 10 -0.77 14.54 3.28
CA PRO A 10 -1.11 13.72 4.43
C PRO A 10 -2.40 12.94 4.15
N LEU A 11 -2.36 11.62 4.31
CA LEU A 11 -3.50 10.73 4.09
C LEU A 11 -3.52 9.63 5.17
N SER A 12 -4.71 9.10 5.47
CA SER A 12 -4.86 7.95 6.39
C SER A 12 -4.46 6.60 5.77
N ILE A 13 -3.51 6.59 4.83
CA ILE A 13 -2.98 5.39 4.17
C ILE A 13 -1.45 5.39 4.20
N VAL A 14 -0.87 4.20 4.07
CA VAL A 14 0.55 4.00 3.83
C VAL A 14 0.75 3.49 2.41
N VAL A 15 1.74 4.04 1.71
CA VAL A 15 2.06 3.71 0.33
C VAL A 15 3.46 3.13 0.26
N PHE A 16 3.61 1.97 -0.38
CA PHE A 16 4.91 1.35 -0.63
C PHE A 16 5.48 1.72 -2.01
N PRO A 17 6.81 1.65 -2.20
CA PRO A 17 7.44 1.80 -3.51
C PRO A 17 6.81 0.90 -4.60
N SER A 18 6.96 1.31 -5.85
CA SER A 18 6.48 0.59 -7.06
C SER A 18 4.97 0.43 -7.21
N HIS A 19 4.17 0.82 -6.21
CA HIS A 19 2.72 0.69 -6.25
C HIS A 19 2.01 1.87 -6.94
N LEU A 20 0.87 1.56 -7.55
CA LEU A 20 -0.06 2.57 -8.05
C LEU A 20 -1.04 2.99 -6.95
N VAL A 21 -1.31 4.29 -6.86
CA VAL A 21 -2.22 4.89 -5.88
C VAL A 21 -3.28 5.71 -6.62
N PRO A 22 -4.50 5.18 -6.78
CA PRO A 22 -5.62 5.97 -7.27
C PRO A 22 -6.11 6.92 -6.17
N LEU A 23 -6.27 8.20 -6.49
CA LEU A 23 -6.73 9.23 -5.55
C LEU A 23 -7.84 10.07 -6.17
N HIS A 24 -8.84 10.40 -5.35
CA HIS A 24 -9.89 11.36 -5.70
C HIS A 24 -9.57 12.72 -5.09
N ILE A 25 -9.37 13.74 -5.94
CA ILE A 25 -8.97 15.09 -5.51
C ILE A 25 -10.17 16.03 -5.57
N PHE A 26 -10.65 16.44 -4.40
CA PHE A 26 -11.81 17.32 -4.26
C PHE A 26 -11.52 18.58 -3.43
N GLU A 27 -10.62 18.52 -2.45
CA GLU A 27 -10.25 19.67 -1.62
C GLU A 27 -9.46 20.72 -2.41
N VAL A 28 -9.78 22.00 -2.19
CA VAL A 28 -9.18 23.15 -2.90
C VAL A 28 -7.65 23.18 -2.75
N ARG A 29 -7.14 22.91 -1.55
CA ARG A 29 -5.69 22.87 -1.28
C ARG A 29 -4.95 21.83 -2.12
N TYR A 30 -5.53 20.64 -2.27
CA TYR A 30 -4.92 19.55 -3.04
C TYR A 30 -5.11 19.72 -4.55
N LYS A 31 -6.20 20.37 -4.99
CA LYS A 31 -6.33 20.82 -6.38
C LYS A 31 -5.19 21.77 -6.74
N LYS A 32 -4.91 22.77 -5.88
CA LYS A 32 -3.77 23.69 -6.05
C LYS A 32 -2.45 22.93 -6.04
N MET A 33 -2.21 22.05 -5.06
CA MET A 33 -0.99 21.24 -4.97
C MET A 33 -0.71 20.47 -6.26
N ILE A 34 -1.69 19.72 -6.78
CA ILE A 34 -1.51 18.93 -8.01
C ILE A 34 -1.28 19.82 -9.24
N THR A 35 -1.90 21.00 -9.28
CA THR A 35 -1.61 22.01 -10.32
C THR A 35 -0.19 22.54 -10.20
N ASP A 36 0.29 22.87 -9.00
CA ASP A 36 1.64 23.37 -8.76
C ASP A 36 2.71 22.30 -9.02
N CYS A 37 2.40 21.02 -8.84
CA CYS A 37 3.27 19.92 -9.22
C CYS A 37 3.40 19.73 -10.73
N ARG A 38 2.56 20.37 -11.57
CA ARG A 38 2.63 20.20 -13.02
C ARG A 38 3.62 21.19 -13.63
N GLY A 39 4.71 20.66 -14.17
CA GLY A 39 5.72 21.43 -14.88
C GLY A 39 5.22 21.96 -16.23
N ASP A 40 5.96 22.91 -16.78
CA ASP A 40 5.69 23.55 -18.07
C ASP A 40 5.74 22.56 -19.25
N ASP A 41 6.54 21.50 -19.11
CA ASP A 41 6.64 20.38 -20.06
C ASP A 41 5.43 19.42 -20.00
N GLY A 42 4.51 19.66 -19.07
CA GLY A 42 3.32 18.86 -18.84
C GLY A 42 3.55 17.63 -17.96
N HIS A 43 4.78 17.37 -17.49
CA HIS A 43 5.09 16.31 -16.55
C HIS A 43 4.82 16.75 -15.11
N TYR A 44 4.49 15.78 -14.24
CA TYR A 44 4.30 16.07 -12.82
C TYR A 44 5.58 15.80 -12.04
N GLN A 45 6.01 16.81 -11.28
CA GLN A 45 7.01 16.68 -10.23
C GLN A 45 6.49 15.76 -9.10
N ALA A 46 7.42 15.21 -8.34
CA ALA A 46 7.09 14.34 -7.22
C ALA A 46 6.47 15.13 -6.07
N PHE A 47 5.54 14.49 -5.36
CA PHE A 47 5.06 14.94 -4.06
C PHE A 47 5.06 13.75 -3.09
N GLY A 48 5.12 14.02 -1.80
CA GLY A 48 5.14 13.01 -0.77
C GLY A 48 3.74 12.63 -0.33
N ILE A 49 3.47 11.34 -0.16
CA ILE A 49 2.35 10.85 0.64
C ILE A 49 2.91 10.41 1.98
N SER A 50 2.38 10.98 3.06
CA SER A 50 2.71 10.60 4.43
C SER A 50 1.46 10.11 5.13
N TYR A 51 1.61 9.07 5.94
CA TYR A 51 0.55 8.63 6.83
C TYR A 51 0.21 9.76 7.81
N GLU A 52 -1.07 10.04 7.98
CA GLU A 52 -1.60 11.00 8.94
C GLU A 52 -2.67 10.36 9.80
N ASN A 53 -2.56 10.58 11.11
CA ASN A 53 -3.52 10.14 12.10
C ASN A 53 -3.72 11.21 13.16
N ASP A 54 -4.96 11.64 13.33
CA ASP A 54 -5.37 12.64 14.33
C ASP A 54 -4.57 13.96 14.25
N GLY A 55 -4.21 14.38 13.04
CA GLY A 55 -3.42 15.58 12.77
C GLY A 55 -1.91 15.39 12.87
N GLU A 56 -1.43 14.23 13.28
CA GLU A 56 -0.01 13.91 13.33
C GLU A 56 0.45 13.26 12.02
N VAL A 57 1.43 13.89 11.36
CA VAL A 57 2.03 13.38 10.13
C VAL A 57 3.23 12.51 10.46
N ALA A 58 3.24 11.28 9.95
CA ALA A 58 4.35 10.36 10.11
C ALA A 58 5.63 10.92 9.46
N GLY A 59 6.76 10.75 10.16
CA GLY A 59 8.06 11.25 9.73
C GLY A 59 8.63 10.54 8.50
N VAL A 60 8.07 9.40 8.09
CA VAL A 60 8.46 8.66 6.89
C VAL A 60 7.27 8.48 5.97
N GLY A 61 7.48 8.74 4.68
CA GLY A 61 6.47 8.60 3.64
C GLY A 61 7.07 8.09 2.33
N CYS A 62 6.25 8.05 1.29
CA CYS A 62 6.68 7.66 -0.05
C CYS A 62 6.36 8.75 -1.07
N ALA A 63 7.36 9.14 -1.86
CA ALA A 63 7.22 10.09 -2.93
C ALA A 63 6.59 9.41 -4.15
N VAL A 64 5.62 10.11 -4.73
CA VAL A 64 4.83 9.63 -5.86
C VAL A 64 4.83 10.66 -6.98
N THR A 65 4.65 10.20 -8.21
CA THR A 65 4.39 11.08 -9.36
C THR A 65 3.06 10.73 -10.01
N VAL A 66 2.32 11.74 -10.49
CA VAL A 66 1.08 11.50 -11.22
C VAL A 66 1.42 10.89 -12.59
N VAL A 67 0.89 9.70 -12.86
CA VAL A 67 1.04 9.00 -14.14
C VAL A 67 -0.19 9.13 -15.03
N ARG A 68 -1.36 9.38 -14.44
CA ARG A 68 -2.60 9.62 -15.16
C ARG A 68 -3.46 10.60 -14.40
N ARG A 69 -4.07 11.56 -15.10
CA ARG A 69 -5.09 12.47 -14.56
C ARG A 69 -6.33 12.38 -15.43
N ALA A 70 -7.47 12.10 -14.82
CA ALA A 70 -8.77 12.14 -15.48
C ALA A 70 -9.20 13.59 -15.75
N GLU A 71 -10.18 13.75 -16.64
CA GLU A 71 -10.85 15.04 -16.82
C GLU A 71 -11.55 15.49 -15.53
N ALA A 72 -11.67 16.80 -15.37
CA ALA A 72 -12.39 17.35 -14.23
C ALA A 72 -13.89 17.07 -14.36
N LYS A 73 -14.51 16.66 -13.25
CA LYS A 73 -15.96 16.49 -13.12
C LYS A 73 -16.63 17.87 -13.05
N ALA A 74 -17.97 17.90 -13.14
CA ALA A 74 -18.75 19.14 -13.14
C ALA A 74 -18.56 19.99 -11.87
N ASP A 75 -18.23 19.37 -10.74
CA ASP A 75 -17.91 20.03 -9.46
C ASP A 75 -16.43 20.46 -9.33
N GLY A 76 -15.65 20.26 -10.40
CA GLY A 76 -14.22 20.55 -10.46
C GLY A 76 -13.34 19.55 -9.70
N SER A 77 -13.88 18.47 -9.13
CA SER A 77 -13.08 17.35 -8.62
C SER A 77 -12.50 16.53 -9.77
N PHE A 78 -11.43 15.78 -9.52
CA PHE A 78 -10.83 14.91 -10.54
C PHE A 78 -10.12 13.72 -9.91
N ASP A 79 -9.96 12.66 -10.68
CA ASP A 79 -9.25 11.45 -10.25
C ASP A 79 -7.82 11.47 -10.83
N ILE A 80 -6.86 11.05 -10.03
CA ILE A 80 -5.47 10.84 -10.44
C ILE A 80 -5.03 9.42 -10.12
N VAL A 81 -4.08 8.91 -10.91
CA VAL A 81 -3.30 7.72 -10.56
C VAL A 81 -1.87 8.18 -10.38
N CYS A 82 -1.31 7.88 -9.21
CA CYS A 82 0.07 8.15 -8.88
C CYS A 82 0.87 6.85 -8.89
N ARG A 83 2.16 6.93 -9.17
CA ARG A 83 3.10 5.82 -9.00
C ARG A 83 4.11 6.19 -7.92
N ALA A 84 4.16 5.36 -6.88
CA ALA A 84 5.13 5.45 -5.82
C ALA A 84 6.51 5.02 -6.29
N LYS A 85 7.54 5.73 -5.82
CA LYS A 85 8.93 5.50 -6.25
C LYS A 85 9.90 5.37 -5.08
N SER A 86 10.01 6.42 -4.27
CA SER A 86 11.13 6.55 -3.33
C SER A 86 10.61 6.87 -1.94
N ARG A 87 11.17 6.20 -0.93
CA ARG A 87 10.87 6.52 0.46
C ARG A 87 11.66 7.75 0.88
N TYR A 88 11.09 8.50 1.82
CA TYR A 88 11.77 9.66 2.36
C TYR A 88 11.49 9.81 3.85
N ARG A 89 12.40 10.51 4.53
CA ARG A 89 12.24 10.98 5.90
C ARG A 89 12.06 12.49 5.91
N ILE A 90 11.05 12.97 6.62
CA ILE A 90 10.81 14.39 6.84
C ILE A 90 11.85 14.91 7.83
N VAL A 91 12.58 15.94 7.43
CA VAL A 91 13.57 16.65 8.24
C VAL A 91 12.97 17.92 8.85
N GLU A 92 12.09 18.60 8.11
CA GLU A 92 11.40 19.82 8.54
C GLU A 92 10.06 19.96 7.80
N LEU A 93 9.05 20.52 8.47
CA LEU A 93 7.73 20.80 7.90
C LEU A 93 7.53 22.32 7.71
N PHE A 94 6.80 22.69 6.66
CA PHE A 94 6.44 24.07 6.33
C PHE A 94 4.93 24.18 6.07
N GLU A 95 4.29 25.12 6.75
CA GLU A 95 2.87 25.48 6.60
C GLU A 95 2.70 26.87 5.99
N ASP A 96 3.55 27.19 5.02
CA ASP A 96 3.62 28.49 4.36
C ASP A 96 2.82 28.57 3.05
N GLU A 97 2.18 27.48 2.66
CA GLU A 97 1.34 27.34 1.47
C GLU A 97 -0.05 26.79 1.84
N ALA A 98 -0.95 26.72 0.86
CA ALA A 98 -2.28 26.12 1.04
C ALA A 98 -2.24 24.62 1.40
N TYR A 99 -1.12 23.95 1.14
CA TYR A 99 -0.85 22.54 1.44
C TYR A 99 0.47 22.42 2.18
N LEU A 100 0.66 21.31 2.91
CA LEU A 100 1.86 21.05 3.69
C LEU A 100 3.06 20.84 2.76
N ARG A 101 4.22 21.35 3.12
CA ARG A 101 5.50 21.03 2.46
C ARG A 101 6.47 20.46 3.47
N GLY A 102 7.40 19.64 3.00
CA GLY A 102 8.42 19.06 3.84
C GLY A 102 9.78 19.16 3.19
N ARG A 103 10.81 19.50 3.96
CA ARG A 103 12.18 19.18 3.59
C ARG A 103 12.39 17.71 3.89
N VAL A 104 12.68 16.93 2.86
CA VAL A 104 12.80 15.48 2.97
C VAL A 104 14.20 15.01 2.61
N GLU A 105 14.55 13.84 3.12
CA GLU A 105 15.76 13.11 2.80
C GLU A 105 15.37 11.73 2.28
N PHE A 106 15.70 11.45 1.01
CA PHE A 106 15.42 10.15 0.39
C PHE A 106 16.38 9.09 0.91
N PHE A 107 15.87 7.86 1.07
CA PHE A 107 16.64 6.72 1.52
C PHE A 107 16.15 5.42 0.88
N ASP A 108 17.08 4.49 0.72
CA ASP A 108 16.84 3.13 0.21
C ASP A 108 17.19 2.11 1.30
N ASP A 109 17.14 0.82 0.95
CA ASP A 109 17.58 -0.24 1.85
C ASP A 109 19.10 -0.26 2.01
N ASP A 110 19.54 -0.93 3.07
CA ASP A 110 20.96 -1.12 3.35
C ASP A 110 21.58 -1.99 2.24
N GLU A 111 22.63 -1.49 1.57
CA GLU A 111 23.22 -2.11 0.36
C GLU A 111 23.77 -3.54 0.59
N ASP A 112 24.04 -3.91 1.84
CA ASP A 112 24.65 -5.18 2.24
C ASP A 112 23.63 -6.25 2.72
N ASP A 113 22.32 -6.00 2.64
CA ASP A 113 21.29 -6.95 3.09
C ASP A 113 20.89 -7.93 1.99
N GLU A 114 21.66 -9.01 1.81
CA GLU A 114 21.26 -10.11 0.93
C GLU A 114 20.01 -10.81 1.50
N THR A 115 18.95 -10.89 0.70
CA THR A 115 17.69 -11.52 1.09
C THR A 115 17.87 -13.01 1.41
N ASP A 116 17.44 -13.45 2.59
CA ASP A 116 17.43 -14.85 3.00
C ASP A 116 16.39 -15.63 2.17
N PRO A 117 16.82 -16.58 1.31
CA PRO A 117 15.91 -17.32 0.44
C PRO A 117 14.92 -18.20 1.23
N ALA A 118 15.31 -18.71 2.40
CA ALA A 118 14.44 -19.55 3.21
C ALA A 118 13.32 -18.72 3.85
N LEU A 119 13.66 -17.51 4.31
CA LEU A 119 12.68 -16.56 4.85
C LEU A 119 11.73 -16.07 3.75
N GLN A 120 12.26 -15.78 2.55
CA GLN A 120 11.43 -15.39 1.41
C GLN A 120 10.42 -16.49 1.03
N GLU A 121 10.86 -17.75 0.95
CA GLU A 121 9.96 -18.87 0.62
C GLU A 121 8.94 -19.14 1.74
N LEU A 122 9.31 -18.94 3.00
CA LEU A 122 8.38 -19.03 4.13
C LEU A 122 7.23 -18.02 3.99
N VAL A 123 7.55 -16.76 3.73
CA VAL A 123 6.54 -15.70 3.54
C VAL A 123 5.69 -15.99 2.31
N LYS A 124 6.30 -16.38 1.18
CA LYS A 124 5.57 -16.76 -0.05
C LYS A 124 4.58 -17.90 0.23
N THR A 125 5.00 -18.93 0.95
CA THR A 125 4.14 -20.07 1.32
C THR A 125 2.97 -19.62 2.17
N ARG A 126 3.22 -18.84 3.24
CA ARG A 126 2.17 -18.32 4.11
C ARG A 126 1.19 -17.39 3.36
N PHE A 127 1.69 -16.59 2.43
CA PHE A 127 0.86 -15.71 1.61
C PHE A 127 -0.03 -16.49 0.63
N ARG A 128 0.48 -17.56 0.01
CA ARG A 128 -0.33 -18.48 -0.80
C ARG A 128 -1.46 -19.10 0.03
N SER A 129 -1.18 -19.55 1.25
CA SER A 129 -2.22 -20.07 2.16
C SER A 129 -3.28 -19.01 2.49
N LEU A 130 -2.90 -17.75 2.67
CA LEU A 130 -3.85 -16.66 2.87
C LEU A 130 -4.76 -16.48 1.65
N ALA A 131 -4.19 -16.51 0.44
CA ALA A 131 -4.96 -16.40 -0.81
C ALA A 131 -5.95 -17.56 -0.97
N ASP A 132 -5.52 -18.79 -0.66
CA ASP A 132 -6.38 -19.97 -0.71
C ASP A 132 -7.57 -19.86 0.27
N LEU A 133 -7.32 -19.40 1.50
CA LEU A 133 -8.38 -19.19 2.49
C LEU A 133 -9.36 -18.08 2.05
N ALA A 134 -8.85 -16.99 1.48
CA ALA A 134 -9.68 -15.91 0.95
C ALA A 134 -10.58 -16.39 -0.20
N ALA A 135 -10.04 -17.19 -1.12
CA ALA A 135 -10.79 -17.81 -2.21
C ALA A 135 -11.90 -18.74 -1.69
N GLN A 136 -11.58 -19.57 -0.69
CA GLN A 136 -12.57 -20.42 -0.02
C GLN A 136 -13.68 -19.61 0.67
N GLU A 137 -13.36 -18.47 1.28
CA GLU A 137 -14.35 -17.60 1.93
C GLU A 137 -15.29 -16.95 0.92
N ALA A 138 -14.77 -16.51 -0.22
CA ALA A 138 -15.53 -15.85 -1.28
C ALA A 138 -16.49 -16.81 -2.02
N GLY A 139 -16.36 -18.12 -1.86
CA GLY A 139 -17.28 -19.11 -2.43
C GLY A 139 -17.20 -19.27 -3.95
N ALA A 140 -16.17 -18.73 -4.59
CA ALA A 140 -15.86 -18.81 -6.02
C ALA A 140 -14.89 -20.01 -6.25
N LYS A 141 -15.05 -20.98 -7.17
CA LYS A 141 -15.34 -20.87 -8.62
C LYS A 141 -14.92 -19.52 -9.15
N ILE A 142 -13.60 -19.39 -9.33
CA ILE A 142 -12.88 -18.34 -10.06
C ILE A 142 -13.85 -17.65 -11.01
N VAL A 143 -14.32 -16.47 -10.61
CA VAL A 143 -15.06 -15.60 -11.51
C VAL A 143 -13.97 -14.98 -12.35
N ASP A 144 -13.94 -15.38 -13.62
CA ASP A 144 -13.10 -14.82 -14.68
C ASP A 144 -13.26 -13.29 -14.66
N VAL A 145 -12.32 -12.59 -14.02
CA VAL A 145 -12.15 -11.14 -14.17
C VAL A 145 -10.84 -10.97 -14.92
N GLU A 146 -10.86 -11.38 -16.19
CA GLU A 146 -9.81 -11.20 -17.19
C GLU A 146 -9.35 -9.73 -17.17
N GLY A 147 -8.27 -9.45 -16.44
CA GLY A 147 -7.63 -8.14 -16.36
C GLY A 147 -7.18 -7.70 -14.97
N VAL A 148 -7.92 -8.04 -13.91
CA VAL A 148 -7.52 -7.68 -12.53
C VAL A 148 -6.57 -8.73 -11.95
N GLU A 149 -6.78 -10.01 -12.29
CA GLU A 149 -5.90 -11.11 -11.90
C GLU A 149 -4.53 -11.06 -12.59
N GLU A 150 -4.40 -10.42 -13.77
CA GLU A 150 -3.15 -10.37 -14.52
C GLU A 150 -2.19 -9.28 -14.00
N GLU A 151 -2.70 -8.12 -13.56
CA GLU A 151 -1.91 -7.11 -12.84
C GLU A 151 -1.64 -7.51 -11.39
N MET A 152 -2.60 -8.17 -10.73
CA MET A 152 -2.41 -8.72 -9.39
C MET A 152 -1.57 -10.01 -9.40
N GLY A 153 -1.47 -10.74 -10.51
CA GLY A 153 -0.67 -11.97 -10.61
C GLY A 153 0.84 -11.73 -10.65
N ARG A 154 1.30 -10.66 -11.32
CA ARG A 154 2.73 -10.42 -11.55
C ARG A 154 3.56 -10.24 -10.27
N GLY A 155 3.02 -9.55 -9.25
CA GLY A 155 3.73 -9.35 -7.98
C GLY A 155 3.97 -10.63 -7.15
N LEU A 156 3.29 -11.74 -7.47
CA LEU A 156 3.51 -13.03 -6.80
C LEU A 156 4.80 -13.72 -7.26
N GLU A 157 5.25 -13.45 -8.49
CA GLU A 157 6.43 -14.11 -9.06
C GLU A 157 7.73 -13.46 -8.59
N GLU A 158 7.73 -12.14 -8.38
CA GLU A 158 8.92 -11.39 -7.95
C GLU A 158 9.06 -11.32 -6.42
N GLY A 159 7.96 -11.32 -5.65
CA GLY A 159 7.98 -11.61 -4.22
C GLY A 159 8.78 -10.63 -3.36
N GLU A 160 8.64 -9.34 -3.64
CA GLU A 160 9.14 -8.28 -2.77
C GLU A 160 8.19 -8.11 -1.57
N SER A 161 8.75 -7.89 -0.38
CA SER A 161 7.98 -7.69 0.86
C SER A 161 6.89 -6.61 0.73
N TRP A 162 7.09 -5.60 -0.11
CA TRP A 162 6.13 -4.52 -0.39
C TRP A 162 4.82 -5.01 -0.98
N ASP A 163 4.88 -5.88 -1.99
CA ASP A 163 3.69 -6.39 -2.67
C ASP A 163 2.85 -7.25 -1.73
N ILE A 164 3.52 -8.09 -0.94
CA ILE A 164 2.89 -8.94 0.07
C ILE A 164 2.24 -8.04 1.14
N ALA A 165 2.96 -7.04 1.65
CA ALA A 165 2.45 -6.11 2.64
C ALA A 165 1.24 -5.30 2.13
N GLN A 166 1.21 -4.95 0.84
CA GLN A 166 0.10 -4.19 0.28
C GLN A 166 -1.19 -5.01 0.20
N ARG A 167 -1.07 -6.27 -0.19
CA ARG A 167 -2.19 -7.19 -0.47
C ARG A 167 -2.70 -7.92 0.76
N THR A 168 -1.82 -8.06 1.76
CA THR A 168 -2.24 -8.52 3.07
C THR A 168 -3.06 -7.41 3.73
N GLY A 169 -4.15 -7.78 4.41
CA GLY A 169 -5.02 -6.87 5.16
C GLY A 169 -4.35 -6.31 6.42
N ILE A 170 -3.06 -5.98 6.35
CA ILE A 170 -2.24 -5.48 7.44
C ILE A 170 -2.76 -4.12 7.88
N GLU A 171 -2.82 -3.95 9.20
CA GLU A 171 -3.16 -2.68 9.83
C GLU A 171 -2.18 -1.57 9.42
N VAL A 172 -2.69 -0.36 9.21
CA VAL A 172 -1.92 0.78 8.71
C VAL A 172 -0.69 1.07 9.58
N ALA A 173 -0.80 0.94 10.90
CA ALA A 173 0.32 1.09 11.83
C ALA A 173 1.46 0.09 11.57
N ARG A 174 1.16 -1.15 11.19
CA ARG A 174 2.19 -2.14 10.81
C ARG A 174 2.74 -1.84 9.42
N LYS A 175 1.90 -1.38 8.46
CA LYS A 175 2.40 -0.91 7.16
C LYS A 175 3.41 0.23 7.31
N GLN A 176 3.14 1.19 8.21
CA GLN A 176 4.06 2.29 8.50
C GLN A 176 5.40 1.77 9.03
N ARG A 177 5.38 0.81 9.98
CA ARG A 177 6.61 0.16 10.47
C ARG A 177 7.40 -0.52 9.35
N LEU A 178 6.72 -1.23 8.45
CA LEU A 178 7.37 -1.87 7.29
C LEU A 178 8.03 -0.83 6.38
N LEU A 179 7.34 0.29 6.10
CA LEU A 179 7.87 1.37 5.27
C LEU A 179 9.16 1.96 5.84
N GLU A 180 9.27 2.03 7.17
CA GLU A 180 10.41 2.58 7.90
C GLU A 180 11.63 1.64 7.99
N MET A 181 11.45 0.33 7.75
CA MET A 181 12.54 -0.66 7.80
C MET A 181 13.48 -0.55 6.60
N THR A 182 14.79 -0.62 6.83
CA THR A 182 15.84 -0.58 5.79
C THR A 182 16.40 -1.96 5.42
N SER A 183 15.90 -3.02 6.07
CA SER A 183 16.29 -4.41 5.79
C SER A 183 15.10 -5.19 5.20
N GLU A 184 15.32 -5.82 4.06
CA GLU A 184 14.33 -6.71 3.44
C GLU A 184 14.08 -7.92 4.33
N ASN A 185 15.13 -8.48 4.94
CA ASN A 185 15.01 -9.60 5.86
C ASN A 185 14.17 -9.24 7.09
N ALA A 186 14.36 -8.05 7.66
CA ALA A 186 13.53 -7.58 8.78
C ALA A 186 12.05 -7.43 8.38
N ARG A 187 11.78 -6.93 7.16
CA ARG A 187 10.40 -6.84 6.64
C ARG A 187 9.78 -8.21 6.42
N LEU A 188 10.50 -9.14 5.79
CA LEU A 188 10.03 -10.50 5.57
C LEU A 188 9.76 -11.22 6.89
N GLN A 189 10.62 -11.04 7.90
CA GLN A 189 10.40 -11.60 9.24
C GLN A 189 9.12 -11.04 9.87
N ASN A 190 8.91 -9.72 9.79
CA ASN A 190 7.70 -9.09 10.33
C ASN A 190 6.41 -9.57 9.62
N LEU A 191 6.50 -9.80 8.30
CA LEU A 191 5.40 -10.36 7.50
C LEU A 191 5.14 -11.82 7.84
N ALA A 192 6.20 -12.62 8.03
CA ALA A 192 6.09 -14.01 8.42
C ALA A 192 5.31 -14.10 9.75
N GLU A 193 5.73 -13.35 10.76
CA GLU A 193 5.08 -13.30 12.08
C GLU A 193 3.60 -12.89 11.96
N TYR A 194 3.31 -11.82 11.21
CA TYR A 194 1.93 -11.39 10.99
C TYR A 194 1.06 -12.48 10.35
N LEU A 195 1.57 -13.16 9.33
CA LEU A 195 0.84 -14.21 8.64
C LEU A 195 0.62 -15.44 9.54
N GLU A 196 1.59 -15.78 10.39
CA GLU A 196 1.46 -16.86 11.37
C GLU A 196 0.37 -16.59 12.42
N GLU A 197 0.22 -15.34 12.83
CA GLU A 197 -0.88 -14.93 13.71
C GLU A 197 -2.23 -14.93 12.98
N LEU A 198 -2.26 -14.47 11.73
CA LEU A 198 -3.49 -14.29 10.95
C LEU A 198 -4.11 -15.61 10.47
N LEU A 199 -3.30 -16.51 9.92
CA LEU A 199 -3.78 -17.72 9.24
C LEU A 199 -4.69 -18.59 10.14
N PRO A 200 -4.31 -18.95 11.39
CA PRO A 200 -5.15 -19.78 12.24
C PRO A 200 -6.51 -19.13 12.58
N VAL A 201 -6.54 -17.80 12.68
CA VAL A 201 -7.78 -17.05 12.97
C VAL A 201 -8.75 -17.16 11.79
N LEU A 202 -8.25 -17.03 10.57
CA LEU A 202 -9.05 -17.16 9.34
C LEU A 202 -9.53 -18.60 9.13
N GLU A 203 -8.66 -19.59 9.33
CA GLU A 203 -9.01 -21.01 9.26
C GLU A 203 -10.15 -21.36 10.25
N ALA A 204 -10.01 -20.95 11.51
CA ALA A 204 -11.03 -21.19 12.52
C ALA A 204 -12.36 -20.49 12.17
N ARG A 205 -12.31 -19.30 11.59
CA ARG A 205 -13.49 -18.57 11.11
C ARG A 205 -14.19 -19.32 9.97
N LEU A 206 -13.44 -19.82 8.99
CA LEU A 206 -13.99 -20.62 7.88
C LEU A 206 -14.63 -21.91 8.37
N LEU A 207 -13.94 -22.67 9.23
CA LEU A 207 -14.48 -23.92 9.79
C LEU A 207 -15.79 -23.71 10.54
N ARG A 208 -15.91 -22.62 11.32
CA ARG A 208 -17.16 -22.26 12.00
C ARG A 208 -18.29 -21.98 11.01
N LYS A 209 -18.02 -21.22 9.93
CA LYS A 209 -19.01 -20.93 8.89
C LYS A 209 -19.50 -22.22 8.18
N THR A 210 -18.58 -23.13 7.86
CA THR A 210 -18.93 -24.39 7.19
C THR A 210 -19.80 -25.30 8.06
N ARG A 211 -19.50 -25.42 9.36
CA ARG A 211 -20.31 -26.23 10.31
C ARG A 211 -21.72 -25.67 10.53
N VAL A 212 -21.89 -24.35 10.53
CA VAL A 212 -23.21 -23.71 10.62
C VAL A 212 -24.05 -24.01 9.37
N LYS A 213 -23.45 -24.01 8.18
CA LYS A 213 -24.14 -24.35 6.93
C LYS A 213 -24.64 -25.81 6.90
N THR A 214 -23.86 -26.76 7.44
CA THR A 214 -24.25 -28.19 7.44
C THR A 214 -25.33 -28.53 8.48
N ASN A 215 -25.39 -27.81 9.59
CA ASN A 215 -26.37 -28.07 10.66
C ASN A 215 -27.77 -27.51 10.36
N GLY A 216 -27.95 -26.73 9.28
CA GLY A 216 -29.23 -26.17 8.84
C GLY A 216 -30.05 -27.08 7.91
N HIS A 217 -29.58 -28.29 7.59
CA HIS A 217 -30.33 -29.26 6.79
C HIS A 217 -31.08 -30.23 7.71
N THR A 218 -32.32 -29.88 8.05
CA THR A 218 -33.30 -30.85 8.58
C THR A 218 -33.97 -31.51 7.38
N PRO A 219 -33.88 -32.84 7.17
CA PRO A 219 -34.68 -33.48 6.14
C PRO A 219 -36.15 -33.40 6.55
N GLU A 220 -36.99 -32.80 5.70
CA GLU A 220 -38.44 -32.91 5.85
C GLU A 220 -38.82 -34.40 5.69
N ALA A 221 -39.52 -34.91 6.71
CA ALA A 221 -40.03 -36.27 6.78
C ALA A 221 -41.37 -36.42 6.05
#